data_AF-A0A2M7AC36-F1
#
_entry.id   AF-A0A2M7AC36-F1
#
_cell.length_a   1.000
_cell.length_b   1.000
_cell.length_c   1.000
_cell.angle_alpha   90.00
_cell.angle_beta   90.00
_cell.angle_gamma   90.00
#
_symmetry.space_group_name_H-M   'P 1'
#
loop_
_entity.id
_entity.type
_entity.pdbx_description
1 polymer ?
#
loop_
_entity_poly.entity_id
_entity_poly.type
_entity_poly.pdbx_seq_one_letter_code
_entity_poly.pdbx_strand_id
1 'polypeptide(L)'
;MTQVILYRNGVPVATAAKAFDPKDNGKPLLIGCMKPGVYHFNGRIDEMAVYKRSLSGDEVTSLFRSGIAMMAQNSIASVTTFTKESPMRGFAPREMKMGVTSAILSAPRVCKEV
;
A
#
# COMPACT_ATOMS: atom_id res chain seq x y z
N MET A 1 -25.60 -13.68 15.18
CA MET A 1 -24.31 -13.67 15.89
C MET A 1 -23.33 -12.82 15.09
N THR A 2 -22.54 -11.97 15.73
CA THR A 2 -21.44 -11.23 15.08
C THR A 2 -20.22 -12.15 14.95
N GLN A 3 -19.52 -12.05 13.83
CA GLN A 3 -18.37 -12.90 13.50
C GLN A 3 -17.17 -12.04 13.09
N VAL A 4 -15.97 -12.50 13.49
CA VAL A 4 -14.69 -11.94 13.04
C VAL A 4 -14.14 -12.89 11.98
N ILE A 5 -13.78 -12.35 10.82
CA ILE A 5 -13.30 -13.13 9.68
C ILE A 5 -11.93 -12.60 9.28
N LEU A 6 -10.95 -13.49 9.17
CA LEU A 6 -9.65 -13.19 8.60
C LEU A 6 -9.65 -13.55 7.13
N TYR A 7 -9.27 -12.61 6.27
CA TYR A 7 -9.09 -12.83 4.84
C TYR A 7 -7.62 -12.77 4.47
N ARG A 8 -7.19 -13.62 3.53
CA ARG A 8 -5.86 -13.58 2.92
C ARG A 8 -6.04 -13.64 1.41
N ASN A 9 -5.46 -12.68 0.69
CA ASN A 9 -5.59 -12.56 -0.77
C ASN A 9 -7.05 -12.54 -1.25
N GLY A 10 -7.94 -11.86 -0.51
CA GLY A 10 -9.37 -11.80 -0.78
C GLY A 10 -10.19 -13.01 -0.33
N VAL A 11 -9.57 -14.10 0.14
CA VAL A 11 -10.27 -15.36 0.50
C VAL A 11 -10.35 -15.51 2.03
N PRO A 12 -11.50 -15.89 2.62
CA PRO A 12 -11.61 -16.13 4.06
C PRO A 12 -10.76 -17.34 4.46
N VAL A 13 -9.90 -17.17 5.46
CA VAL A 13 -9.01 -18.22 5.99
C VAL A 13 -9.38 -18.68 7.40
N ALA A 14 -10.10 -17.85 8.15
CA ALA A 14 -10.59 -18.19 9.48
C ALA A 14 -11.83 -17.37 9.83
N THR A 15 -12.74 -18.01 10.56
CA THR A 15 -13.94 -17.37 11.10
C THR A 15 -14.07 -17.73 12.57
N ALA A 16 -14.30 -16.72 13.41
CA ALA A 16 -14.59 -16.89 14.81
C ALA A 16 -15.95 -16.26 15.15
N ALA A 17 -16.83 -17.05 15.74
CA ALA A 17 -18.06 -16.54 16.35
C ALA A 17 -17.69 -15.91 17.70
N LYS A 18 -17.51 -14.60 17.72
CA LYS A 18 -17.15 -13.86 18.94
C LYS A 18 -17.88 -12.53 18.92
N ALA A 19 -18.55 -12.22 20.03
CA ALA A 19 -18.97 -10.87 20.32
C ALA A 19 -17.68 -10.04 20.50
N PHE A 20 -17.37 -9.20 19.52
CA PHE A 20 -16.23 -8.31 19.58
C PHE A 20 -16.66 -7.04 20.32
N ASP A 21 -16.09 -6.83 21.50
CA ASP A 21 -16.19 -5.58 22.26
C ASP A 21 -14.83 -4.88 22.20
N PRO A 22 -14.58 -4.02 21.18
CA PRO A 22 -13.33 -3.28 21.10
C PRO A 22 -13.24 -2.32 22.27
N LYS A 23 -12.41 -2.69 23.26
CA LYS A 23 -12.12 -1.80 24.38
C LYS A 23 -11.09 -0.78 23.96
N ASP A 24 -11.49 0.48 24.00
CA ASP A 24 -10.55 1.58 23.96
C ASP A 24 -9.70 1.56 25.24
N ASN A 25 -8.37 1.55 25.05
CA ASN A 25 -7.41 1.57 26.14
C ASN A 25 -6.78 2.97 26.33
N GLY A 26 -7.28 3.99 25.61
CA GLY A 26 -6.81 5.36 25.63
C GLY A 26 -5.43 5.57 25.02
N LYS A 27 -4.88 4.58 24.31
CA LYS A 27 -3.55 4.64 23.70
C LYS A 27 -3.66 4.87 22.19
N PRO A 28 -2.68 5.54 21.57
CA PRO A 28 -2.64 5.68 20.13
C PRO A 28 -2.58 4.32 19.44
N LEU A 29 -3.19 4.21 18.26
CA LEU A 29 -3.06 3.03 17.41
C LEU A 29 -1.65 3.03 16.82
N LEU A 30 -0.87 2.00 17.16
CA LEU A 30 0.49 1.84 16.66
C LEU A 30 0.53 0.92 15.45
N ILE A 31 1.19 1.37 14.38
CA ILE A 31 1.45 0.61 13.17
C ILE A 31 2.95 0.39 13.02
N GLY A 32 3.33 -0.84 12.64
CA GLY A 32 4.74 -1.21 12.42
C GLY A 32 5.50 -1.61 13.69
N CYS A 33 4.89 -1.54 14.88
CA CYS A 33 5.46 -2.07 16.12
C CYS A 33 4.43 -2.25 17.24
N MET A 34 4.79 -3.02 18.27
CA MET A 34 3.97 -3.19 19.47
C MET A 34 4.17 -2.06 20.50
N LYS A 35 5.39 -1.52 20.59
CA LYS A 35 5.76 -0.43 21.50
C LYS A 35 6.72 0.50 20.77
N PRO A 36 6.62 1.84 20.92
CA PRO A 36 7.57 2.74 20.29
C PRO A 36 9.01 2.37 20.67
N GLY A 37 9.87 2.20 19.68
CA GLY A 37 11.28 1.83 19.87
C GLY A 37 11.57 0.34 20.13
N VAL A 38 10.55 -0.53 20.28
CA VAL A 38 10.74 -1.96 20.59
C VAL A 38 9.75 -2.83 19.80
N TYR A 39 10.15 -4.07 19.46
CA TYR A 39 9.28 -5.03 18.76
C TYR A 39 8.73 -4.50 17.43
N HIS A 40 9.63 -4.01 16.58
CA HIS A 40 9.28 -3.58 15.23
C HIS A 40 8.88 -4.77 14.36
N PHE A 41 7.88 -4.56 13.51
CA PHE A 41 7.54 -5.49 12.46
C PHE A 41 8.69 -5.57 11.45
N ASN A 42 9.13 -6.80 11.16
CA ASN A 42 10.18 -7.05 10.19
C ASN A 42 9.56 -7.40 8.83
N GLY A 43 9.06 -6.38 8.14
CA GLY A 43 8.43 -6.52 6.84
C GLY A 43 8.00 -5.17 6.25
N ARG A 44 7.39 -5.21 5.07
CA ARG A 44 6.80 -4.03 4.41
C ARG A 44 5.30 -3.98 4.69
N ILE A 45 4.80 -2.79 4.97
CA ILE A 45 3.37 -2.50 5.14
C ILE A 45 3.04 -1.41 4.13
N ASP A 46 1.95 -1.59 3.39
CA ASP A 46 1.43 -0.63 2.42
C ASP A 46 -0.11 -0.66 2.41
N GLU A 47 -0.74 0.38 1.87
CA GLU A 47 -2.18 0.49 1.60
C GLU A 47 -3.10 0.21 2.81
N MET A 48 -2.74 0.70 4.00
CA MET A 48 -3.54 0.49 5.20
C MET A 48 -4.81 1.35 5.23
N ALA A 49 -5.96 0.72 5.54
CA ALA A 49 -7.24 1.39 5.73
C ALA A 49 -8.02 0.85 6.94
N VAL A 50 -8.80 1.72 7.59
CA VAL A 50 -9.72 1.37 8.69
C VAL A 50 -11.12 1.84 8.31
N TYR A 51 -12.10 0.94 8.40
CA TYR A 51 -13.49 1.19 8.01
C TYR A 51 -14.40 1.28 9.24
N LYS A 52 -15.36 2.21 9.22
CA LYS A 52 -16.38 2.37 10.29
C LYS A 52 -17.49 1.32 10.25
N ARG A 53 -17.40 0.34 9.35
CA ARG A 53 -18.39 -0.73 9.15
C ARG A 53 -17.70 -2.05 8.85
N SER A 54 -18.43 -3.15 9.05
CA SER A 54 -18.03 -4.45 8.51
C SER A 54 -18.10 -4.43 6.99
N LEU A 55 -17.06 -4.97 6.35
CA LEU A 55 -17.05 -5.24 4.92
C LEU A 55 -17.66 -6.61 4.63
N SER A 56 -18.36 -6.75 3.51
CA SER A 56 -18.78 -8.05 2.99
C SER A 56 -17.60 -8.79 2.35
N GLY A 57 -17.73 -10.09 2.14
CA GLY A 57 -16.69 -10.89 1.46
C GLY A 57 -16.41 -10.40 0.02
N ASP A 58 -17.45 -9.97 -0.69
CA ASP A 58 -17.32 -9.41 -2.03
C ASP A 58 -16.56 -8.09 -2.04
N GLU A 59 -16.79 -7.23 -1.05
CA GLU A 59 -16.08 -5.97 -0.91
C GLU A 59 -14.59 -6.19 -0.63
N VAL A 60 -14.24 -7.14 0.24
CA VAL A 60 -12.83 -7.50 0.50
C VAL A 60 -12.16 -8.03 -0.76
N THR A 61 -12.88 -8.86 -1.54
CA THR A 61 -12.38 -9.38 -2.81
C THR A 61 -12.16 -8.27 -3.83
N SER A 62 -13.08 -7.31 -3.90
CA SER A 62 -12.98 -6.14 -4.78
C SER A 62 -11.77 -5.27 -4.41
N LEU A 63 -11.58 -4.99 -3.11
CA LEU A 63 -10.43 -4.21 -2.60
C LEU A 63 -9.09 -4.89 -2.91
N PHE A 64 -9.01 -6.21 -2.74
CA PHE A 64 -7.82 -6.96 -3.10
C PHE A 64 -7.48 -6.83 -4.59
N ARG A 65 -8.48 -6.93 -5.47
CA ARG A 65 -8.30 -6.76 -6.92
C ARG A 65 -7.92 -5.34 -7.31
N SER A 66 -8.48 -4.32 -6.65
CA SER A 66 -8.12 -2.93 -6.94
C SER A 66 -6.67 -2.61 -6.55
N GLY A 67 -6.17 -3.14 -5.43
CA GLY A 67 -4.77 -2.97 -5.05
C GLY A 67 -3.80 -3.58 -6.09
N ILE A 68 -4.11 -4.77 -6.61
CA ILE A 68 -3.34 -5.39 -7.70
C ILE A 68 -3.32 -4.50 -8.95
N ALA A 69 -4.45 -3.92 -9.33
CA ALA A 69 -4.54 -3.02 -10.47
C ALA A 69 -3.69 -1.76 -10.29
N MET A 70 -3.69 -1.16 -9.09
CA MET A 70 -2.83 -0.01 -8.77
C MET A 70 -1.33 -0.36 -8.87
N MET A 71 -0.93 -1.54 -8.40
CA MET A 71 0.46 -2.01 -8.53
C MET A 71 0.87 -2.21 -9.99
N ALA A 72 -0.03 -2.72 -10.83
CA ALA A 72 0.24 -2.89 -12.27
C ALA A 72 0.41 -1.54 -12.98
N GLN A 73 -0.39 -0.52 -12.65
CA GLN A 73 -0.30 0.79 -13.29
C GLN A 73 0.97 1.57 -12.93
N ASN A 74 1.54 1.32 -11.74
CA ASN A 74 2.78 1.98 -11.31
C ASN A 74 4.04 1.46 -12.05
N SER A 75 3.91 0.37 -12.82
CA SER A 75 5.01 -0.22 -13.60
C SER A 75 5.14 0.33 -15.03
N ILE A 76 4.25 1.24 -15.45
CA ILE A 76 4.20 1.76 -16.84
C ILE A 76 4.27 3.30 -16.91
N ALA A 77 4.45 4.00 -15.79
CA ALA A 77 4.45 5.46 -15.76
C ALA A 77 5.72 6.14 -16.34
N SER A 78 6.66 5.40 -16.93
CA SER A 78 7.87 6.01 -17.49
C SER A 78 8.41 5.32 -18.75
N VAL A 79 7.54 4.92 -19.69
CA VAL A 79 7.97 4.73 -21.08
C VAL A 79 6.87 5.23 -22.01
N THR A 80 6.62 6.54 -21.98
CA THR A 80 6.05 7.21 -23.17
C THR A 80 7.24 7.67 -23.98
N THR A 81 7.63 6.89 -24.98
CA THR A 81 8.57 7.32 -26.00
C THR A 81 8.02 8.60 -26.63
N PHE A 82 8.55 9.75 -26.23
CA PHE A 82 8.36 10.99 -26.96
C PHE A 82 9.18 10.90 -28.25
N THR A 83 8.64 10.20 -29.25
CA THR A 83 9.09 10.39 -30.63
C THR A 83 8.57 11.76 -31.06
N LYS A 84 9.32 12.82 -30.73
CA LYS A 84 9.05 14.14 -31.29
C LYS A 84 9.37 14.07 -32.78
N GLU A 85 8.33 14.01 -33.58
CA GLU A 85 8.41 14.02 -35.04
C GLU A 85 8.78 15.42 -35.53
N SER A 86 9.58 15.44 -36.61
CA SER A 86 10.02 16.56 -37.46
C SER A 86 11.39 17.21 -37.13
N PRO A 87 12.37 17.15 -38.07
CA PRO A 87 13.67 17.78 -37.90
C PRO A 87 13.58 19.28 -38.19
N MET A 88 13.79 20.12 -37.18
CA MET A 88 14.06 21.55 -37.39
C MET A 88 15.58 21.77 -37.41
N ARG A 89 16.08 22.26 -38.55
CA ARG A 89 17.48 22.64 -38.79
C ARG A 89 18.03 23.52 -37.65
N GLY A 90 19.19 23.15 -37.11
CA GLY A 90 20.16 24.15 -36.62
C GLY A 90 20.39 24.32 -35.12
N PHE A 91 20.06 23.36 -34.24
CA PHE A 91 20.49 23.43 -32.84
C PHE A 91 21.08 22.10 -32.35
N ALA A 92 22.35 22.11 -31.94
CA ALA A 92 23.02 20.97 -31.34
C ALA A 92 22.44 20.71 -29.92
N PRO A 93 22.02 19.49 -29.56
CA PRO A 93 21.51 19.22 -28.23
C PRO A 93 22.66 19.15 -27.22
N ARG A 94 22.64 20.01 -26.19
CA ARG A 94 23.32 19.72 -24.92
C ARG A 94 22.56 18.57 -24.27
N GLU A 95 23.17 17.40 -24.14
CA GLU A 95 22.58 16.26 -23.46
C GLU A 95 22.22 16.62 -22.01
N MET A 96 20.93 16.78 -21.73
CA MET A 96 20.42 16.83 -20.37
C MET A 96 20.20 15.39 -19.92
N LYS A 97 21.18 14.82 -19.19
CA LYS A 97 21.03 13.50 -18.55
C LYS A 97 19.83 13.52 -17.61
N MET A 98 18.71 12.95 -18.02
CA MET A 98 17.61 12.61 -17.13
C MET A 98 17.94 11.30 -16.42
N GLY A 99 18.50 11.40 -15.22
CA GLY A 99 18.69 10.25 -14.33
C GLY A 99 17.38 9.93 -13.62
N VAL A 100 16.79 8.78 -13.92
CA VAL A 100 15.75 8.17 -13.07
C VAL A 100 16.44 7.42 -11.95
N THR A 101 16.67 8.10 -10.82
CA THR A 101 17.02 7.41 -9.57
C THR A 101 15.75 6.80 -9.00
N SER A 102 15.49 5.52 -9.33
CA SER A 102 14.52 4.72 -8.60
C SER A 102 15.05 4.46 -7.20
N ALA A 103 14.71 5.35 -6.27
CA ALA A 103 14.92 5.11 -4.85
C ALA A 103 13.91 4.05 -4.43
N ILE A 104 14.33 2.79 -4.41
CA ILE A 104 13.64 1.79 -3.60
C ILE A 104 13.79 2.29 -2.16
N LEU A 105 12.76 2.96 -1.64
CA LEU A 105 12.69 3.37 -0.26
C LEU A 105 12.68 2.08 0.56
N SER A 106 13.87 1.66 1.01
CA SER A 106 14.00 0.84 2.20
C SER A 106 13.50 1.71 3.34
N ALA A 107 12.18 1.71 3.55
CA ALA A 107 11.59 2.45 4.65
C ALA A 107 12.32 2.01 5.93
N PRO A 108 12.81 2.96 6.75
CA PRO A 108 13.34 2.63 8.07
C PRO A 108 12.26 1.85 8.84
N ARG A 109 12.63 1.09 9.87
CA ARG A 109 11.66 0.44 10.76
C ARG A 109 10.85 1.54 11.46
N VAL A 110 9.75 1.98 10.84
CA VAL A 110 8.94 3.11 11.33
C VAL A 110 7.81 2.56 12.19
N CYS A 111 7.86 2.89 13.48
CA CYS A 111 6.68 2.93 14.33
C CYS A 111 5.89 4.20 13.99
N LYS A 112 4.62 4.08 13.61
CA LYS A 112 3.75 5.25 13.37
C LYS A 112 2.51 5.17 14.23
N GLU A 113 2.18 6.28 14.87
CA GLU A 113 0.92 6.48 15.58
C GLU A 113 -0.13 7.00 14.58
N VAL A 114 -1.37 6.53 14.70
CA VAL A 114 -2.51 6.93 13.86
C VAL A 114 -3.52 7.70 14.69
#